data_AF-A0A497AWU1-F1
#
_entry.id   AF-A0A497AWU1-F1
#
_cell.length_a   1.000
_cell.length_b   1.000
_cell.length_c   1.000
_cell.angle_alpha   90.00
_cell.angle_beta   90.00
_cell.angle_gamma   90.00
#
_symmetry.space_group_name_H-M   'P 1'
#
loop_
_entity.id
_entity.type
_entity.pdbx_description
1 polymer ?
#
loop_
_entity_poly.entity_id
_entity_poly.type
_entity_poly.pdbx_seq_one_letter_code
_entity_poly.pdbx_strand_id
1 'polypeptide(L)'
;MAQAWEAGQILVTGVAGADLSDKQFRFVRISGDNTVNAISATSQAPAGVLQNDPESGEAAAVAIAGISKVVAGGTVTAGRVVTCDNQGRVVDATSGGYEVGIAWTGA
;
A
#
# COMPACT_ATOMS: atom_id res chain seq x y z
N MET A 1 10.69 16.54 13.12
CA MET A 1 11.57 15.76 12.22
C MET A 1 11.00 14.34 12.18
N ALA A 2 10.06 14.06 11.28
CA ALA A 2 9.45 12.73 11.18
C ALA A 2 10.50 11.76 10.60
N GLN A 3 11.04 10.88 11.44
CA GLN A 3 11.95 9.83 10.97
C GLN A 3 11.13 8.83 10.17
N ALA A 4 11.36 8.81 8.86
CA ALA A 4 10.75 7.87 7.93
C ALA A 4 11.43 6.51 8.12
N TRP A 5 10.92 5.71 9.05
CA TRP A 5 11.44 4.39 9.41
C TRP A 5 10.78 3.29 8.58
N GLU A 6 11.57 2.32 8.15
CA GLU A 6 11.11 1.03 7.63
C GLU A 6 11.86 -0.06 8.38
N ALA A 7 11.15 -1.06 8.89
CA ALA A 7 11.79 -2.18 9.56
C ALA A 7 10.93 -3.42 9.61
N GLY A 8 11.62 -4.56 9.68
CA GLY A 8 11.01 -5.88 9.83
C GLY A 8 10.03 -6.20 8.71
N GLN A 9 10.28 -5.70 7.49
CA GLN A 9 9.37 -5.91 6.37
C GLN A 9 9.44 -7.35 5.87
N ILE A 10 8.26 -7.96 5.68
CA ILE A 10 8.14 -9.21 4.94
C ILE A 10 7.69 -8.85 3.52
N LEU A 11 8.54 -9.15 2.55
CA LEU A 11 8.30 -8.88 1.14
C LEU A 11 7.85 -10.15 0.42
N VAL A 12 6.79 -10.02 -0.36
CA VAL A 12 6.35 -11.03 -1.32
C VAL A 12 6.52 -10.47 -2.71
N THR A 13 7.10 -11.24 -3.61
CA THR A 13 7.25 -10.87 -5.01
C THR A 13 6.10 -11.42 -5.84
N GLY A 14 5.53 -10.58 -6.69
CA GLY A 14 4.59 -10.98 -7.73
C GLY A 14 4.94 -10.36 -9.08
N VAL A 15 4.11 -10.57 -10.08
CA VAL A 15 4.25 -10.00 -11.42
C VAL A 15 3.32 -8.79 -11.54
N ALA A 16 3.83 -7.65 -11.98
CA ALA A 16 3.02 -6.46 -12.23
C ALA A 16 2.07 -6.70 -13.42
N GLY A 17 0.77 -6.68 -13.18
CA GLY A 17 -0.24 -6.88 -14.24
C GLY A 17 -0.51 -5.64 -15.10
N ALA A 18 0.10 -4.50 -14.74
CA ALA A 18 0.06 -3.23 -15.47
C ALA A 18 1.32 -2.42 -15.13
N ASP A 19 1.50 -1.27 -15.76
CA ASP A 19 2.56 -0.32 -15.39
C ASP A 19 2.29 0.28 -13.98
N LEU A 20 3.21 0.02 -13.05
CA LEU A 20 3.17 0.48 -11.67
C LEU A 20 4.37 1.37 -11.32
N SER A 21 5.16 1.81 -12.31
CA SER A 21 6.34 2.66 -12.12
C SER A 21 6.00 3.93 -11.31
N ASP A 22 4.87 4.56 -11.64
CA ASP A 22 4.36 5.74 -10.93
C ASP A 22 3.58 5.41 -9.64
N LYS A 23 3.63 4.18 -9.13
CA LYS A 23 2.80 3.67 -8.01
C LYS A 23 3.61 3.19 -6.82
N GLN A 24 4.92 3.44 -6.78
CA GLN A 24 5.76 3.18 -5.61
C GLN A 24 5.18 3.81 -4.33
N PHE A 25 5.30 3.11 -3.20
CA PHE A 25 4.75 3.49 -1.88
C PHE A 25 3.23 3.69 -1.85
N ARG A 26 2.50 2.95 -2.71
CA ARG A 26 1.05 2.87 -2.66
C ARG A 26 0.61 1.44 -2.37
N PHE A 27 -0.60 1.33 -1.83
CA PHE A 27 -1.27 0.05 -1.65
C PHE A 27 -1.59 -0.57 -3.01
N VAL A 28 -1.31 -1.87 -3.11
CA VAL A 28 -1.60 -2.71 -4.26
C VAL A 28 -2.52 -3.86 -3.85
N ARG A 29 -3.14 -4.49 -4.85
CA ARG A 29 -3.96 -5.68 -4.69
C ARG A 29 -3.40 -6.83 -5.50
N ILE A 30 -3.80 -8.04 -5.10
CA ILE A 30 -3.61 -9.24 -5.90
C ILE A 30 -4.85 -9.40 -6.79
N SER A 31 -4.71 -9.25 -8.10
CA SER A 31 -5.83 -9.35 -9.05
C SER A 31 -6.01 -10.74 -9.67
N GLY A 32 -5.07 -11.65 -9.41
CA GLY A 32 -5.06 -13.03 -9.89
C GLY A 32 -3.81 -13.75 -9.38
N ASP A 33 -3.60 -14.98 -9.84
CA ASP A 33 -2.44 -15.78 -9.42
C ASP A 33 -1.14 -15.03 -9.68
N ASN A 34 -0.39 -14.77 -8.61
CA ASN A 34 0.88 -14.06 -8.63
C ASN A 34 0.85 -12.70 -9.35
N THR A 35 -0.32 -12.06 -9.48
CA THR A 35 -0.48 -10.82 -10.27
C THR A 35 -0.81 -9.64 -9.37
N VAL A 36 0.03 -8.62 -9.41
CA VAL A 36 -0.06 -7.39 -8.60
C VAL A 36 -0.57 -6.25 -9.46
N ASN A 37 -1.66 -5.61 -9.02
CA ASN A 37 -2.24 -4.43 -9.67
C ASN A 37 -2.44 -3.30 -8.67
N ALA A 38 -2.51 -2.07 -9.17
CA ALA A 38 -2.90 -0.92 -8.36
C ALA A 38 -4.35 -1.06 -7.84
N ILE A 39 -4.61 -0.47 -6.68
CA ILE A 39 -5.97 -0.20 -6.22
C ILE A 39 -6.62 0.83 -7.12
N SER A 40 -7.86 0.56 -7.55
CA SER A 40 -8.67 1.46 -8.37
C SER A 40 -10.06 1.76 -7.79
N ALA A 41 -10.44 1.09 -6.70
CA ALA A 41 -11.71 1.30 -6.01
C ALA A 41 -11.57 0.98 -4.51
N THR A 42 -12.32 1.68 -3.66
CA THR A 42 -12.32 1.48 -2.20
C THR A 42 -12.94 0.14 -1.77
N SER A 43 -13.67 -0.54 -2.67
CA SER A 43 -14.19 -1.90 -2.45
C SER A 43 -13.16 -3.00 -2.67
N GLN A 44 -11.96 -2.67 -3.14
CA GLN A 44 -10.90 -3.64 -3.38
C GLN A 44 -10.07 -3.82 -2.12
N ALA A 45 -9.82 -5.07 -1.74
CA ALA A 45 -8.97 -5.39 -0.61
C ALA A 45 -7.49 -5.09 -0.95
N PRO A 46 -6.83 -4.18 -0.22
CA PRO A 46 -5.39 -3.97 -0.32
C PRO A 46 -4.64 -5.16 0.28
N ALA A 47 -3.61 -5.62 -0.44
CA ALA A 47 -2.78 -6.77 -0.04
C ALA A 47 -1.48 -6.34 0.65
N GLY A 48 -0.96 -5.15 0.34
CA GLY A 48 0.28 -4.63 0.91
C GLY A 48 0.75 -3.38 0.17
N VAL A 49 1.95 -2.92 0.51
CA VAL A 49 2.55 -1.68 -0.03
C VAL A 49 3.64 -2.01 -1.03
N LEU A 50 3.56 -1.44 -2.23
CA LEU A 50 4.58 -1.58 -3.25
C LEU A 50 5.87 -0.82 -2.87
N GLN A 51 7.00 -1.52 -2.82
CA GLN A 51 8.30 -0.93 -2.46
C GLN A 51 9.13 -0.48 -3.67
N ASN A 52 8.89 -1.05 -4.86
CA ASN A 52 9.60 -0.73 -6.10
C ASN A 52 8.69 -0.06 -7.13
N ASP A 53 9.22 0.14 -8.33
CA ASP A 53 8.65 0.86 -9.47
C ASP A 53 8.60 -0.04 -10.73
N PRO A 54 7.92 -1.21 -10.69
CA PRO A 54 7.93 -2.16 -11.79
C PRO A 54 7.04 -1.70 -12.96
N GLU A 55 7.55 -1.90 -14.18
CA GLU A 55 6.74 -1.86 -15.39
C GLU A 55 5.89 -3.14 -15.55
N SER A 56 5.00 -3.16 -16.54
CA SER A 56 4.14 -4.33 -16.78
C SER A 56 4.96 -5.58 -17.08
N GLY A 57 4.66 -6.66 -16.36
CA GLY A 57 5.37 -7.95 -16.48
C GLY A 57 6.62 -8.06 -15.61
N GLU A 58 7.05 -6.99 -14.94
CA GLU A 58 8.20 -7.02 -14.05
C GLU A 58 7.85 -7.50 -12.64
N ALA A 59 8.88 -7.82 -11.85
CA ALA A 59 8.71 -8.27 -10.48
C ALA A 59 8.30 -7.10 -9.56
N ALA A 60 7.10 -7.18 -8.98
CA ALA A 60 6.59 -6.24 -7.98
C ALA A 60 6.90 -6.75 -6.57
N ALA A 61 7.65 -5.97 -5.79
CA ALA A 61 7.96 -6.24 -4.39
C ALA A 61 6.91 -5.61 -3.47
N VAL A 62 6.10 -6.44 -2.83
CA VAL A 62 4.98 -6.00 -1.97
C VAL A 62 5.31 -6.29 -0.51
N ALA A 63 5.36 -5.25 0.32
CA ALA A 63 5.48 -5.38 1.76
C ALA A 63 4.10 -5.73 2.36
N ILE A 64 3.97 -6.96 2.86
CA ILE A 64 2.73 -7.49 3.44
C ILE A 64 2.69 -7.37 4.98
N ALA A 65 3.84 -7.15 5.61
CA ALA A 65 3.97 -6.97 7.05
C ALA A 65 5.19 -6.10 7.38
N GLY A 66 5.23 -5.58 8.61
CA GLY A 66 6.28 -4.68 9.09
C GLY A 66 5.88 -3.22 8.99
N ILE A 67 6.86 -2.33 8.99
CA ILE A 67 6.63 -0.89 8.88
C ILE A 67 7.14 -0.41 7.52
N SER A 68 6.28 0.26 6.75
CA SER A 68 6.57 0.79 5.42
C SER A 68 6.04 2.22 5.26
N LYS A 69 6.70 3.00 4.42
CA LYS A 69 6.23 4.33 4.03
C LYS A 69 5.11 4.21 3.00
N VAL A 70 4.09 5.04 3.15
CA VAL A 70 2.96 5.08 2.22
C VAL A 70 2.63 6.53 1.89
N VAL A 71 2.25 6.79 0.64
CA VAL A 71 1.76 8.10 0.19
C VAL A 71 0.41 8.40 0.85
N ALA A 72 0.30 9.53 1.54
CA ALA A 72 -0.96 10.00 2.13
C ALA A 72 -1.92 10.55 1.05
N GLY A 73 -3.19 10.13 1.12
CA GLY A 73 -4.27 10.60 0.23
C GLY A 73 -5.18 11.63 0.89
N GLY A 74 -5.00 11.86 2.19
CA GLY A 74 -5.79 12.74 3.04
C GLY A 74 -5.20 12.78 4.44
N THR A 75 -6.02 13.10 5.43
CA THR A 75 -5.59 13.15 6.84
C THR A 75 -5.22 11.76 7.35
N VAL A 76 -4.05 11.68 7.99
CA VAL A 76 -3.60 10.49 8.72
C VAL A 76 -3.25 10.90 10.15
N THR A 77 -3.94 10.28 11.11
CA THR A 77 -3.73 10.55 12.54
C THR A 77 -2.86 9.46 13.14
N ALA A 78 -1.74 9.83 13.78
CA ALA A 78 -0.88 8.87 14.47
C ALA A 78 -1.68 8.07 15.52
N GLY A 79 -1.44 6.75 15.59
CA GLY A 79 -2.12 5.82 16.47
C GLY A 79 -3.51 5.40 16.00
N ARG A 80 -4.02 5.95 14.89
CA ARG A 80 -5.32 5.58 14.34
C ARG A 80 -5.20 4.43 13.34
N VAL A 81 -6.26 3.63 13.26
CA VAL A 81 -6.42 2.63 12.20
C VAL A 81 -6.56 3.36 10.87
N VAL A 82 -5.87 2.84 9.85
CA VAL A 82 -5.87 3.41 8.50
C VAL A 82 -6.47 2.45 7.49
N THR A 83 -6.90 3.02 6.37
CA THR A 83 -7.36 2.32 5.16
C THR A 83 -6.71 2.95 3.93
N CYS A 84 -7.06 2.47 2.73
CA CYS A 84 -6.60 3.06 1.47
C CYS A 84 -7.74 3.71 0.69
N ASP A 85 -7.44 4.77 -0.05
CA ASP A 85 -8.36 5.36 -1.01
C ASP A 85 -8.40 4.60 -2.34
N ASN A 86 -9.19 5.08 -3.31
CA ASN A 86 -9.31 4.50 -4.65
C ASN A 86 -8.06 4.65 -5.53
N GLN A 87 -6.99 5.25 -5.02
CA GLN A 87 -5.68 5.38 -5.68
C GLN A 87 -4.57 4.64 -4.91
N GLY A 88 -4.91 3.87 -3.87
CA GLY A 88 -3.95 3.16 -3.04
C GLY A 88 -3.14 4.06 -2.11
N ARG A 89 -3.61 5.27 -1.80
CA ARG A 89 -2.98 6.16 -0.82
C ARG A 89 -3.58 5.94 0.57
N VAL A 90 -2.79 6.13 1.62
CA VAL A 90 -3.24 5.93 3.00
C VAL A 90 -4.14 7.08 3.47
N VAL A 91 -5.23 6.74 4.16
CA VAL A 91 -6.17 7.67 4.81
C VAL A 91 -6.64 7.07 6.14
N ASP A 92 -7.09 7.91 7.08
CA ASP A 92 -7.73 7.43 8.31
C ASP A 92 -8.93 6.51 8.01
N ALA A 93 -9.01 5.38 8.71
CA ALA A 93 -10.13 4.45 8.53
C ALA A 93 -11.44 5.07 9.02
N THR A 94 -12.47 4.88 8.19
CA THR A 94 -13.88 5.11 8.53
C THR A 94 -14.60 3.76 8.56
N SER A 95 -15.82 3.73 9.11
CA SER A 95 -16.63 2.50 9.12
C SER A 95 -16.81 1.94 7.70
N GLY A 96 -16.61 0.63 7.54
CA GLY A 96 -16.88 -0.10 6.30
C GLY A 96 -15.71 -0.22 5.33
N GLY A 97 -14.53 0.34 5.65
CA GLY A 97 -13.30 0.16 4.87
C GLY A 97 -12.48 -1.06 5.33
N TYR A 98 -11.57 -1.52 4.47
CA TYR A 98 -10.57 -2.52 4.87
C TYR A 98 -9.49 -1.86 5.73
N GLU A 99 -9.36 -2.31 6.97
CA GLU A 99 -8.33 -1.85 7.89
C GLU A 99 -6.98 -2.46 7.49
N VAL A 100 -5.97 -1.63 7.23
CA VAL A 100 -4.66 -2.07 6.70
C VAL A 100 -3.51 -1.93 7.70
N GLY A 101 -3.79 -1.37 8.87
CA GLY A 101 -2.81 -1.20 9.93
C GLY A 101 -3.07 0.04 10.78
N ILE A 102 -2.06 0.42 11.56
CA ILE A 102 -2.07 1.59 12.43
C ILE A 102 -1.02 2.57 11.94
N ALA A 103 -1.38 3.86 11.84
CA ALA A 103 -0.44 4.91 11.50
C ALA A 103 0.58 5.14 12.62
N TRP A 104 1.87 4.93 12.33
CA TRP A 104 2.93 5.25 13.29
C TRP A 104 3.18 6.76 13.40
N THR A 105 2.97 7.49 12.31
CA THR A 105 3.11 8.95 12.22
C THR A 105 1.92 9.56 11.50
N GLY A 106 1.56 10.79 11.86
CA GLY A 106 0.53 11.55 11.15
C GLY A 106 1.07 12.28 9.92
N ALA A 107 0.16 12.69 9.04
CA ALA A 107 0.42 13.45 7.81
C ALA A 107 -0.64 14.54 7.60
#